data_AF-A0A363SF98-F1
#
_entry.id   AF-A0A363SF98-F1
#
_cell.length_a   1.000
_cell.length_b   1.000
_cell.length_c   1.000
_cell.angle_alpha   90.00
_cell.angle_beta   90.00
_cell.angle_gamma   90.00
#
_symmetry.space_group_name_H-M   'P 1'
#
loop_
_entity.id
_entity.type
_entity.pdbx_description
1 polymer ?
#
loop_
_entity_poly.entity_id
_entity_poly.type
_entity_poly.pdbx_seq_one_letter_code
_entity_poly.pdbx_strand_id
1 'polypeptide(L)'
;MGTWYDDLGSPSYGNATLTIEKEGDRYFLSRRNGDGSGGRYRVERKGTVYTKIGDKFGAKYIVTEKGLEIHDKAGYIRTAKKK
;
A
#
# COMPACT_ATOMS: atom_id res chain seq x y z
N MET A 1 5.56 -9.25 -1.66
CA MET A 1 4.99 -9.33 -0.30
C MET A 1 5.92 -8.58 0.63
N GLY A 2 5.39 -7.89 1.64
CA GLY A 2 6.19 -7.06 2.55
C GLY A 2 5.34 -6.06 3.34
N THR A 3 6.00 -5.34 4.25
CA THR A 3 5.42 -4.24 5.03
C THR A 3 6.27 -2.99 4.86
N TRP A 4 5.59 -1.85 4.72
CA TRP A 4 6.20 -0.54 4.55
C TRP A 4 5.58 0.47 5.51
N TYR A 5 6.41 1.36 6.06
CA TYR A 5 5.95 2.53 6.79
C TYR A 5 5.51 3.62 5.81
N ASP A 6 4.26 4.03 5.93
CA ASP A 6 3.67 5.19 5.26
C ASP A 6 3.57 6.32 6.29
N ASP A 7 4.49 7.27 6.24
CA ASP A 7 4.66 8.28 7.28
C ASP A 7 3.70 9.48 7.16
N LEU A 8 2.84 9.56 6.12
CA LEU A 8 1.84 10.62 5.85
C LEU A 8 2.27 12.08 6.15
N GLY A 9 3.56 12.35 6.38
CA GLY A 9 4.10 13.63 6.83
C GLY A 9 3.75 14.06 8.27
N SER A 10 3.22 13.21 9.16
CA SER A 10 2.84 13.67 10.51
C SER A 10 3.84 13.26 11.61
N PRO A 11 4.39 14.21 12.39
CA PRO A 11 5.18 13.91 13.58
C PRO A 11 4.32 13.35 14.75
N SER A 12 2.99 13.33 14.62
CA SER A 12 2.06 13.00 15.71
C SER A 12 1.15 11.80 15.41
N TYR A 13 1.00 11.39 14.15
CA TYR A 13 0.21 10.22 13.76
C TYR A 13 1.16 9.07 13.42
N GLY A 14 1.34 8.19 14.40
CA GLY A 14 2.31 7.10 14.37
C GLY A 14 2.27 6.29 13.08
N ASN A 15 3.44 6.13 12.47
CA ASN A 15 3.86 5.05 11.58
C ASN A 15 2.72 4.23 10.97
N ALA A 16 1.94 4.79 10.04
CA ALA A 16 1.00 3.96 9.31
C ALA A 16 1.78 2.88 8.56
N THR A 17 1.18 1.72 8.38
CA THR A 17 1.79 0.61 7.66
C THR A 17 0.91 0.20 6.51
N LEU A 18 1.57 -0.16 5.41
CA LEU A 18 1.00 -0.85 4.28
C LEU A 18 1.63 -2.23 4.21
N THR A 19 0.82 -3.27 4.16
CA THR A 19 1.28 -4.65 4.05
C THR A 19 0.68 -5.28 2.81
N ILE A 20 1.53 -5.85 1.95
CA ILE A 20 1.09 -6.67 0.81
C ILE A 20 1.37 -8.13 1.15
N GLU A 21 0.32 -8.93 1.17
CA GLU A 21 0.35 -10.34 1.52
C GLU A 21 -0.39 -11.20 0.49
N LYS A 22 -0.09 -12.50 0.48
CA LYS A 22 -0.75 -13.50 -0.36
C LYS A 22 -1.50 -14.47 0.56
N GLU A 23 -2.77 -14.73 0.27
CA GLU A 23 -3.58 -15.75 0.92
C GLU A 23 -4.18 -16.68 -0.14
N GLY A 24 -3.76 -17.96 -0.15
CA GLY A 24 -4.07 -18.86 -1.25
C GLY A 24 -3.62 -18.24 -2.58
N ASP A 25 -4.52 -18.14 -3.55
CA ASP A 25 -4.23 -17.53 -4.87
C ASP A 25 -4.54 -16.03 -4.96
N ARG A 26 -4.86 -15.39 -3.83
CA ARG A 26 -5.27 -13.99 -3.79
C ARG A 26 -4.21 -13.12 -3.13
N TYR A 27 -4.16 -11.85 -3.54
CA TYR A 27 -3.31 -10.84 -2.94
C TYR A 27 -4.16 -9.80 -2.22
N PHE A 28 -3.63 -9.30 -1.11
CA PHE A 28 -4.28 -8.29 -0.29
C PHE A 28 -3.31 -7.17 0.04
N LEU A 29 -3.84 -5.95 0.11
CA LEU A 29 -3.19 -4.80 0.72
C LEU A 29 -3.93 -4.45 2.00
N SER A 30 -3.21 -4.45 3.11
CA SER A 30 -3.71 -4.05 4.42
C SER A 30 -3.07 -2.72 4.82
N ARG A 31 -3.88 -1.71 5.14
CA ARG A 31 -3.44 -0.45 5.73
C ARG A 31 -3.78 -0.44 7.22
N ARG A 32 -2.83 -0.05 8.06
CA ARG A 32 -3.03 0.19 9.49
C ARG A 32 -2.44 1.54 9.86
N ASN A 33 -3.27 2.49 10.27
CA ASN A 33 -2.86 3.82 10.72
C ASN A 33 -2.41 3.78 12.20
N GLY A 34 -1.75 4.83 12.66
CA GLY A 34 -1.24 4.93 14.03
C GLY A 34 -2.30 4.92 15.12
N ASP A 35 -3.52 5.33 14.80
CA ASP A 35 -4.70 5.25 15.67
C ASP A 35 -5.34 3.84 15.68
N GLY A 36 -4.76 2.88 14.95
CA GLY A 36 -5.27 1.53 14.79
C GLY A 36 -6.39 1.38 13.76
N SER A 37 -6.90 2.47 13.18
CA SER A 37 -7.83 2.40 12.06
C SER A 37 -7.14 1.83 10.82
N GLY A 38 -7.92 1.34 9.87
CA GLY A 38 -7.34 0.68 8.71
C GLY A 38 -8.35 0.03 7.80
N GLY A 39 -7.82 -0.68 6.81
CA GLY A 39 -8.64 -1.40 5.85
C GLY A 39 -7.82 -2.45 5.13
N ARG A 40 -8.51 -3.50 4.69
CA ARG A 40 -7.93 -4.60 3.93
C ARG A 40 -8.64 -4.70 2.60
N TYR A 41 -7.87 -4.69 1.52
CA TYR A 41 -8.40 -4.63 0.17
C TYR A 41 -7.80 -5.73 -0.69
N ARG A 42 -8.63 -6.37 -1.51
CA ARG A 42 -8.14 -7.30 -2.51
C ARG A 42 -7.44 -6.52 -3.62
N VAL A 43 -6.26 -7.01 -4.02
CA VAL A 43 -5.48 -6.45 -5.12
C VAL A 43 -5.22 -7.51 -6.17
N GLU A 44 -5.14 -7.10 -7.42
CA GLU A 44 -4.62 -7.91 -8.51
C GLU A 44 -3.13 -7.63 -8.69
N ARG A 45 -2.33 -8.68 -8.93
CA ARG A 45 -0.88 -8.57 -9.09
C ARG A 45 -0.47 -8.77 -10.56
N LYS A 46 0.30 -7.82 -11.10
CA LYS A 46 1.01 -7.95 -12.39
C LYS A 46 2.48 -7.61 -12.18
N GLY A 47 3.33 -8.64 -12.03
CA GLY A 47 4.75 -8.46 -11.72
C GLY A 47 4.96 -7.85 -10.33
N THR A 48 5.51 -6.64 -10.26
CA THR A 48 5.70 -5.86 -9.02
C THR A 48 4.57 -4.87 -8.74
N VAL A 49 3.58 -4.79 -9.64
CA VAL A 49 2.43 -3.91 -9.54
C VAL A 49 1.27 -4.62 -8.87
N TYR A 50 0.62 -3.93 -7.93
CA TYR A 50 -0.59 -4.36 -7.24
C TYR A 50 -1.67 -3.30 -7.42
N THR A 51 -2.80 -3.66 -8.02
CA THR A 51 -3.91 -2.74 -8.31
C THR A 51 -5.13 -3.12 -7.47
N LYS A 52 -5.73 -2.15 -6.77
CA LYS A 52 -6.91 -2.41 -5.96
C LYS A 52 -8.12 -2.75 -6.83
N ILE A 53 -8.76 -3.88 -6.55
CA ILE A 53 -9.92 -4.35 -7.32
C ILE A 53 -11.14 -3.51 -6.98
N GLY A 54 -11.89 -3.07 -7.99
CA GLY A 54 -13.11 -2.28 -7.84
C GLY A 54 -12.88 -0.82 -7.41
N ASP A 55 -11.64 -0.33 -7.46
CA ASP A 55 -11.30 1.02 -7.04
C ASP A 55 -11.48 2.05 -8.16
N LYS A 56 -12.43 2.98 -7.98
CA LYS A 56 -12.70 4.06 -8.95
C LYS A 56 -11.64 5.15 -8.96
N PHE A 57 -10.76 5.19 -7.95
CA PHE A 57 -9.70 6.19 -7.82
C PHE A 57 -8.40 5.79 -8.51
N GLY A 58 -8.29 4.54 -8.97
CA GLY A 58 -7.13 4.04 -9.69
C GLY A 58 -5.93 3.75 -8.79
N ALA A 59 -6.15 3.37 -7.53
CA ALA A 59 -5.08 3.09 -6.59
C ALA A 59 -4.19 1.94 -7.05
N LYS A 60 -2.88 2.23 -7.16
CA LYS A 60 -1.85 1.29 -7.60
C LYS A 60 -0.64 1.35 -6.67
N TYR A 61 -0.07 0.20 -6.39
CA TYR A 61 1.05 0.02 -5.47
C TYR A 61 2.17 -0.72 -6.19
N ILE A 62 3.35 -0.11 -6.28
CA ILE A 62 4.49 -0.67 -7.03
C ILE A 62 5.63 -0.95 -6.06
N VAL A 63 6.04 -2.21 -5.99
CA VAL A 63 7.21 -2.61 -5.20
C VAL A 63 8.46 -2.24 -6.00
N THR A 64 9.30 -1.39 -5.43
CA THR A 64 10.59 -0.97 -5.98
C THR A 64 11.70 -1.18 -4.96
N GLU A 65 12.96 -0.97 -5.37
CA GLU A 65 14.10 -1.01 -4.45
C GLU A 65 14.02 0.07 -3.35
N LYS A 66 13.39 1.21 -3.65
CA LYS A 66 13.24 2.33 -2.72
C LYS A 66 12.11 2.15 -1.71
N GLY A 67 11.17 1.23 -1.98
CA GLY A 67 10.03 0.98 -1.11
C GLY A 67 8.76 0.63 -1.90
N LEU A 68 7.61 0.99 -1.34
CA LEU A 68 6.32 0.82 -1.98
C LEU A 68 5.84 2.17 -2.52
N GLU A 69 5.91 2.36 -3.83
CA GLU A 69 5.32 3.53 -4.44
C GLU A 69 3.80 3.43 -4.43
N ILE A 70 3.15 4.53 -4.08
CA ILE A 70 1.70 4.67 -4.03
C ILE A 70 1.31 5.63 -5.15
N HIS A 71 0.39 5.19 -6.01
CA HIS A 71 -0.10 5.91 -7.16
C HIS A 71 -1.63 5.97 -7.12
N ASP A 72 -2.20 7.01 -7.71
CA ASP A 72 -3.61 7.09 -8.09
C ASP A 72 -3.76 7.37 -9.59
N LYS A 73 -4.97 7.71 -10.05
CA LYS A 73 -5.23 8.08 -11.45
C LYS A 73 -4.42 9.29 -11.95
N ALA A 74 -3.96 10.19 -11.07
CA ALA A 74 -3.14 11.35 -11.42
C ALA A 74 -1.63 11.00 -11.46
N GLY A 75 -1.25 9.84 -10.92
CA GLY A 75 0.10 9.29 -11.00
C GLY A 75 0.72 9.05 -9.64
N TYR A 76 2.04 9.20 -9.56
CA TYR A 76 2.81 9.00 -8.34
C TYR A 76 2.38 9.98 -7.24
N ILE A 77 2.15 9.46 -6.04
CA ILE A 77 1.84 10.26 -4.86
C ILE A 77 3.07 10.33 -3.95
N ARG A 78 3.57 9.17 -3.52
CA ARG A 78 4.69 9.05 -2.57
C ARG A 78 5.23 7.62 -2.51
N THR A 79 6.34 7.43 -1.81
CA THR A 79 6.93 6.12 -1.51
C THR A 79 6.89 5.82 -0.02
N ALA A 80 6.20 4.75 0.36
CA ALA A 80 6.28 4.19 1.70
C ALA A 80 7.60 3.42 1.86
N LYS A 81 8.31 3.68 2.96
CA LYS A 81 9.65 3.13 3.22
C LYS A 81 9.53 1.70 3.72
N LYS A 82 10.47 0.84 3.34
CA LYS A 82 10.51 -0.51 3.88
C LYS A 82 10.57 -0.45 5.42
N LYS A 83 9.74 -1.25 6.08
CA LYS A 83 9.77 -1.39 7.54
C LYS A 83 11.06 -2.05 8.00
#